data_AF-A0AAW0YBG4-F1
#
_entry.id   AF-A0AAW0YBG4-F1
#
_cell.length_a   1.000
_cell.length_b   1.000
_cell.length_c   1.000
_cell.angle_alpha   90.00
_cell.angle_beta   90.00
_cell.angle_gamma   90.00
#
_symmetry.space_group_name_H-M   'P 1'
#
loop_
_entity.id
_entity.type
_entity.pdbx_description
1 polymer ?
#
loop_
_entity_poly.entity_id
_entity_poly.type
_entity_poly.pdbx_seq_one_letter_code
_entity_poly.pdbx_strand_id
1 'polypeptide(L)'
;MAMASNVRFFGSARIYYRGRNVFLGNHLNAAGVAKALCSTSTGINNTNNISSEGSPDAPGLVTWKSSKAEQILVEKSEKDMPIEMPNPYEREKVCCILCKYNINLNFKNVRLLSQFVSPYTGKLYGRNITRLCRRQQEELEQQIRKSIAAGYMAAKMKSLDFLKDPKLFDPSNPVRPHNY
;
A
#
# COMPACT_ATOMS: atom_id res chain seq x y z
N MET A 1 64.97 -10.90 -29.24
CA MET A 1 63.94 -10.23 -28.40
C MET A 1 62.60 -10.85 -28.69
N ALA A 2 62.21 -11.85 -27.90
CA ALA A 2 60.85 -12.41 -27.89
C ALA A 2 60.68 -13.15 -26.55
N MET A 3 59.99 -12.52 -25.59
CA MET A 3 59.58 -13.15 -24.35
C MET A 3 58.06 -13.28 -24.41
N ALA A 4 57.60 -14.47 -24.81
CA ALA A 4 56.20 -14.86 -24.69
C ALA A 4 55.90 -15.09 -23.21
N SER A 5 55.02 -14.29 -22.63
CA SER A 5 54.47 -14.53 -21.29
C SER A 5 53.02 -14.97 -21.42
N ASN A 6 52.84 -16.28 -21.32
CA ASN A 6 51.56 -16.95 -21.06
C ASN A 6 51.19 -16.71 -19.60
N VAL A 7 50.09 -16.00 -19.33
CA VAL A 7 49.40 -16.10 -18.04
C VAL A 7 47.91 -16.29 -18.31
N ARG A 8 47.50 -17.56 -18.24
CA ARG A 8 46.09 -17.98 -18.17
C ARG A 8 45.62 -17.75 -16.74
N PHE A 9 44.88 -16.69 -16.49
CA PHE A 9 44.12 -16.55 -15.24
C PHE A 9 42.71 -17.13 -15.45
N PHE A 10 42.41 -18.15 -14.66
CA PHE A 10 41.11 -18.81 -14.58
C PHE A 10 40.00 -17.78 -14.30
N GLY A 11 39.14 -17.55 -15.28
CA GLY A 11 37.86 -16.87 -15.06
C GLY A 11 36.92 -17.81 -14.31
N SER A 12 36.75 -17.61 -12.99
CA SER A 12 35.64 -18.20 -12.26
C SER A 12 34.33 -17.58 -12.74
N ALA A 13 33.61 -18.31 -13.59
CA ALA A 13 32.23 -18.03 -13.94
C ALA A 13 31.37 -18.10 -12.65
N ARG A 14 30.97 -16.95 -12.13
CA ARG A 14 29.99 -16.85 -11.04
C ARG A 14 28.59 -16.97 -11.66
N ILE A 15 28.05 -18.18 -11.61
CA ILE A 15 26.66 -18.48 -11.93
C ILE A 15 25.78 -17.73 -10.93
N TYR A 16 25.12 -16.66 -11.37
CA TYR A 16 24.03 -16.05 -10.61
C TYR A 16 22.76 -16.84 -10.88
N TYR A 17 22.24 -17.54 -9.85
CA TYR A 17 20.87 -18.02 -9.85
C TYR A 17 19.93 -16.82 -9.87
N ARG A 18 19.43 -16.49 -11.06
CA ARG A 18 18.46 -15.43 -11.30
C ARG A 18 17.07 -15.98 -11.00
N GLY A 19 16.67 -15.91 -9.74
CA GLY A 19 15.33 -16.26 -9.27
C GLY A 19 14.28 -15.39 -9.93
N ARG A 20 13.52 -15.99 -10.85
CA ARG A 20 12.30 -15.47 -11.46
C ARG A 20 11.17 -15.49 -10.42
N ASN A 21 10.62 -14.32 -10.09
CA ASN A 21 9.20 -14.18 -9.81
C ASN A 21 8.82 -12.71 -9.93
N VAL A 22 8.47 -12.31 -11.16
CA VAL A 22 7.80 -11.03 -11.44
C VAL A 22 6.40 -11.40 -11.93
N PHE A 23 5.45 -11.36 -11.01
CA PHE A 23 4.02 -11.33 -11.30
C PHE A 23 3.71 -9.88 -11.68
N LEU A 24 3.85 -9.54 -12.96
CA LEU A 24 3.32 -8.29 -13.52
C LEU A 24 1.99 -8.64 -14.18
N GLY A 25 0.90 -8.23 -13.56
CA GLY A 25 -0.44 -8.32 -14.10
C GLY A 25 -1.21 -7.08 -13.71
N ASN A 26 -0.91 -5.96 -14.38
CA ASN A 26 -1.85 -4.84 -14.42
C ASN A 26 -2.75 -5.02 -15.64
N HIS A 27 -4.03 -5.08 -15.34
CA HIS A 27 -5.14 -5.15 -16.26
C HIS A 27 -5.36 -3.81 -16.99
N LEU A 28 -5.39 -3.91 -18.33
CA LEU A 28 -6.31 -3.33 -19.32
C LEU A 28 -6.78 -1.86 -19.21
N ASN A 29 -6.62 -1.13 -20.33
CA ASN A 29 -7.76 -0.63 -21.10
C ASN A 29 -7.33 -0.16 -22.50
N ALA A 30 -7.81 -0.83 -23.55
CA ALA A 30 -8.18 -0.21 -24.82
C ALA A 30 -8.90 -1.23 -25.73
N ALA A 31 -10.06 -0.78 -26.22
CA ALA A 31 -10.96 -1.28 -27.24
C ALA A 31 -10.42 -2.29 -28.27
N GLY A 32 -11.28 -3.25 -28.65
CA GLY A 32 -11.27 -3.77 -30.01
C GLY A 32 -11.72 -5.22 -30.18
N VAL A 33 -12.89 -5.35 -30.80
CA VAL A 33 -13.24 -6.38 -31.80
C VAL A 33 -13.75 -7.75 -31.29
N ALA A 34 -15.04 -7.94 -31.61
CA ALA A 34 -15.75 -9.16 -31.99
C ALA A 34 -15.69 -10.41 -31.11
N LYS A 35 -16.88 -10.91 -30.72
CA LYS A 35 -17.16 -12.35 -30.72
C LYS A 35 -18.62 -12.64 -31.01
N ALA A 36 -18.81 -13.49 -32.01
CA ALA A 36 -20.04 -14.17 -32.34
C ALA A 36 -20.23 -15.42 -31.46
N LEU A 37 -21.51 -15.76 -31.22
CA LEU A 37 -22.13 -17.08 -30.99
C LEU A 37 -21.63 -17.97 -29.83
N CYS A 38 -22.49 -18.25 -28.84
CA CYS A 38 -23.37 -19.44 -28.80
C CYS A 38 -24.06 -19.61 -27.41
N SER A 39 -25.32 -20.05 -27.46
CA SER A 39 -26.33 -20.47 -26.46
C SER A 39 -25.80 -21.23 -25.22
N THR A 40 -26.44 -21.29 -24.04
CA THR A 40 -27.84 -21.67 -23.75
C THR A 40 -28.21 -21.40 -22.26
N SER A 41 -29.44 -20.91 -22.02
CA SER A 41 -30.38 -21.09 -20.88
C SER A 41 -29.91 -21.13 -19.40
N THR A 42 -30.43 -20.22 -18.55
CA THR A 42 -31.67 -20.41 -17.73
C THR A 42 -31.92 -19.24 -16.76
N GLY A 43 -33.07 -18.55 -16.92
CA GLY A 43 -33.98 -17.98 -15.89
C GLY A 43 -33.44 -17.01 -14.82
N ILE A 44 -34.15 -15.97 -14.34
CA ILE A 44 -35.54 -15.53 -14.41
C ILE A 44 -35.52 -13.99 -14.35
N ASN A 45 -36.39 -13.36 -15.13
CA ASN A 45 -36.57 -11.91 -15.20
C ASN A 45 -37.42 -11.39 -14.04
N ASN A 46 -37.23 -10.13 -13.63
CA ASN A 46 -38.41 -9.27 -13.50
C ASN A 46 -38.12 -7.80 -13.82
N THR A 47 -38.74 -7.35 -14.90
CA THR A 47 -38.82 -5.98 -15.39
C THR A 47 -40.23 -5.49 -15.10
N ASN A 48 -40.39 -4.50 -14.22
CA ASN A 48 -41.67 -3.80 -14.06
C ASN A 48 -41.55 -2.39 -14.62
N ASN A 49 -41.72 -2.30 -15.93
CA ASN A 49 -42.19 -1.11 -16.64
C ASN A 49 -43.36 -1.58 -17.50
N ILE A 50 -44.58 -1.28 -17.07
CA ILE A 50 -45.81 -1.51 -17.85
C ILE A 50 -46.49 -0.16 -17.97
N SER A 51 -46.32 0.44 -19.15
CA SER A 51 -47.27 1.40 -19.73
C SER A 51 -48.13 0.60 -20.70
N SER A 52 -49.45 0.58 -20.53
CA SER A 52 -50.38 -0.02 -21.48
C SER A 52 -51.58 0.89 -21.69
N GLU A 53 -51.74 1.37 -22.92
CA GLU A 53 -53.02 1.81 -23.46
C GLU A 53 -53.68 0.63 -24.20
N GLY A 54 -54.96 0.37 -23.95
CA GLY A 54 -55.83 -0.43 -24.82
C GLY A 54 -56.84 -1.40 -24.17
N SER A 55 -58.13 -1.01 -24.25
CA SER A 55 -59.35 -1.85 -24.37
C SER A 55 -59.99 -2.48 -23.10
N PRO A 56 -61.34 -2.46 -22.98
CA PRO A 56 -62.08 -2.87 -21.78
C PRO A 56 -62.32 -4.39 -21.76
N ASP A 57 -62.79 -4.90 -20.61
CA ASP A 57 -63.23 -6.28 -20.34
C ASP A 57 -62.25 -7.13 -19.52
N ALA A 58 -62.05 -6.77 -18.23
CA ALA A 58 -61.59 -7.72 -17.22
C ALA A 58 -62.11 -7.36 -15.81
N PRO A 59 -62.54 -8.37 -15.02
CA PRO A 59 -63.20 -8.15 -13.74
C PRO A 59 -62.25 -7.57 -12.69
N GLY A 60 -62.55 -6.32 -12.29
CA GLY A 60 -62.27 -5.77 -10.97
C GLY A 60 -60.82 -5.84 -10.48
N LEU A 61 -59.98 -4.93 -10.96
CA LEU A 61 -58.71 -4.61 -10.30
C LEU A 61 -59.03 -4.14 -8.86
N VAL A 62 -58.74 -4.98 -7.88
CA VAL A 62 -58.91 -4.63 -6.46
C VAL A 62 -57.92 -3.51 -6.15
N THR A 63 -58.42 -2.28 -6.18
CA THR A 63 -57.67 -1.11 -5.73
C THR A 63 -57.55 -1.19 -4.23
N TRP A 64 -56.39 -1.64 -3.74
CA TRP A 64 -56.04 -1.47 -2.34
C TRP A 64 -55.87 0.03 -2.13
N LYS A 65 -56.89 0.68 -1.55
CA LYS A 65 -56.73 2.06 -1.08
C LYS A 65 -55.66 2.01 0.00
N SER A 66 -54.46 2.52 -0.33
CA SER A 66 -53.36 2.59 0.64
C SER A 66 -53.89 3.23 1.92
N SER A 67 -53.79 2.51 3.02
CA SER A 67 -54.15 3.05 4.32
C SER A 67 -53.32 4.30 4.59
N LYS A 68 -53.88 5.23 5.38
CA LYS A 68 -53.14 6.41 5.88
C LYS A 68 -51.79 6.01 6.51
N ALA A 69 -51.71 4.81 7.09
CA ALA A 69 -50.52 4.25 7.69
C ALA A 69 -49.42 3.89 6.66
N GLU A 70 -49.77 3.33 5.50
CA GLU A 70 -48.82 3.01 4.43
C GLU A 70 -48.18 4.27 3.83
N GLN A 71 -48.95 5.36 3.69
CA GLN A 71 -48.41 6.64 3.23
C GLN A 71 -47.38 7.23 4.19
N ILE A 72 -47.63 7.11 5.50
CA ILE A 72 -46.69 7.57 6.55
C ILE A 72 -45.41 6.72 6.55
N LEU A 73 -45.52 5.42 6.26
CA LEU A 73 -44.37 4.51 6.16
C LEU A 73 -43.48 4.85 4.96
N VAL A 74 -44.08 5.16 3.80
CA VAL A 74 -43.34 5.57 2.60
C VAL A 74 -42.59 6.89 2.85
N GLU A 75 -43.26 7.91 3.39
CA GLU A 75 -42.62 9.21 3.66
C GLU A 75 -41.50 9.10 4.71
N LYS A 76 -41.66 8.20 5.69
CA LYS A 76 -40.60 7.90 6.67
C LYS A 76 -39.44 7.14 6.02
N SER A 77 -39.72 6.20 5.13
CA SER A 77 -38.70 5.44 4.40
C SER A 77 -37.86 6.33 3.49
N GLU A 78 -38.46 7.36 2.87
CA GLU A 78 -37.74 8.34 2.04
C GLU A 78 -36.78 9.21 2.87
N LYS A 79 -37.16 9.53 4.12
CA LYS A 79 -36.31 10.30 5.06
C LYS A 79 -35.16 9.47 5.65
N ASP A 80 -35.35 8.15 5.75
CA ASP A 80 -34.35 7.20 6.25
C ASP A 80 -33.40 6.69 5.13
N MET A 81 -33.55 7.18 3.89
CA MET A 81 -32.65 6.85 2.80
C MET A 81 -31.23 7.39 3.05
N PRO A 82 -30.18 6.62 2.70
CA PRO A 82 -28.81 7.06 2.89
C PRO A 82 -28.51 8.30 2.02
N ILE A 83 -27.86 9.28 2.63
CA ILE A 83 -27.43 10.52 1.98
C ILE A 83 -25.98 10.35 1.51
N GLU A 84 -25.65 10.90 0.33
CA GLU A 84 -24.27 10.98 -0.15
C GLU A 84 -23.49 12.05 0.66
N MET A 85 -22.66 11.59 1.60
CA MET A 85 -21.80 12.40 2.46
C MET A 85 -20.40 11.77 2.53
N PRO A 86 -19.30 12.57 2.62
CA PRO A 86 -17.98 12.01 2.91
C PRO A 86 -17.99 11.24 4.23
N ASN A 87 -17.23 10.14 4.31
CA ASN A 87 -17.28 9.24 5.47
C ASN A 87 -16.92 9.98 6.79
N PRO A 88 -17.88 10.18 7.72
CA PRO A 88 -17.64 10.90 8.97
C PRO A 88 -16.77 10.11 9.96
N TYR A 89 -16.58 8.81 9.74
CA TYR A 89 -15.75 7.93 10.57
C TYR A 89 -14.34 7.73 10.01
N GLU A 90 -13.95 8.47 8.97
CA GLU A 90 -12.61 8.40 8.42
C GLU A 90 -11.58 8.95 9.42
N ARG A 91 -10.64 8.09 9.82
CA ARG A 91 -9.53 8.49 10.69
C ARG A 91 -8.48 9.25 9.90
N GLU A 92 -7.84 10.22 10.54
CA GLU A 92 -6.71 10.94 9.96
C GLU A 92 -5.60 9.98 9.51
N LYS A 93 -5.01 10.28 8.36
CA LYS A 93 -3.93 9.49 7.79
C LYS A 93 -2.69 9.59 8.68
N VAL A 94 -2.17 8.44 9.11
CA VAL A 94 -0.98 8.38 9.95
C VAL A 94 0.26 8.79 9.14
N CYS A 95 0.91 9.86 9.57
CA CYS A 95 2.14 10.38 8.98
C CYS A 95 3.39 9.85 9.70
N CYS A 96 4.49 9.72 8.95
CA CYS A 96 5.79 9.36 9.49
C CYS A 96 6.41 10.50 10.33
N ILE A 97 7.27 10.20 11.30
CA ILE A 97 7.87 11.24 12.16
C ILE A 97 8.66 12.30 11.37
N LEU A 98 9.45 11.89 10.37
CA LEU A 98 10.24 12.82 9.55
C LEU A 98 9.35 13.70 8.67
N CYS A 99 8.22 13.15 8.20
CA CYS A 99 7.22 13.82 7.40
C CYS A 99 6.46 14.86 8.24
N LYS A 100 6.06 14.48 9.45
CA LYS A 100 5.31 15.31 10.38
C LYS A 100 6.08 16.56 10.79
N TYR A 101 7.39 16.43 11.00
CA TYR A 101 8.27 17.53 11.39
C TYR A 101 9.04 18.17 10.21
N ASN A 102 8.78 17.73 8.98
CA ASN A 102 9.47 18.19 7.77
C ASN A 102 11.02 18.20 7.89
N ILE A 103 11.59 17.14 8.49
CA ILE A 103 13.03 17.05 8.73
C ILE A 103 13.72 16.47 7.49
N ASN A 104 14.70 17.20 6.96
CA ASN A 104 15.52 16.73 5.84
C ASN A 104 16.74 15.92 6.33
N LEU A 105 16.96 14.74 5.75
CA LEU A 105 18.03 13.84 6.14
C LEU A 105 19.36 14.24 5.48
N ASN A 106 20.35 14.56 6.31
CA ASN A 106 21.70 14.92 5.86
C ASN A 106 22.74 13.94 6.41
N PHE A 107 23.61 13.41 5.53
CA PHE A 107 24.69 12.48 5.92
C PHE A 107 25.68 13.05 6.95
N LYS A 108 25.79 14.38 7.06
CA LYS A 108 26.61 15.07 8.06
C LYS A 108 25.99 15.05 9.46
N ASN A 109 24.67 14.92 9.58
CA ASN A 109 23.98 14.89 10.86
C ASN A 109 23.96 13.47 11.45
N VAL A 110 25.09 13.08 12.02
CA VAL A 110 25.28 11.74 12.60
C VAL A 110 24.35 11.51 13.80
N ARG A 111 24.08 12.54 14.61
CA ARG A 111 23.24 12.42 15.79
C ARG A 111 21.83 11.92 15.44
N LEU A 112 21.22 12.49 14.39
CA LEU A 112 19.92 12.04 13.89
C LEU A 112 19.99 10.64 13.29
N LEU A 113 20.95 10.38 12.39
CA LEU A 113 21.08 9.10 11.69
C LEU A 113 21.33 7.94 12.67
N SER A 114 22.11 8.18 13.72
CA SER A 114 22.46 7.19 14.74
C SER A 114 21.26 6.71 15.57
N GLN A 115 20.13 7.44 15.59
CA GLN A 115 18.91 6.98 16.27
C GLN A 115 18.23 5.82 15.54
N PHE A 116 18.43 5.71 14.23
CA PHE A 116 17.82 4.65 13.42
C PHE A 116 18.67 3.37 13.34
N VAL A 117 19.81 3.35 14.04
CA VAL A 117 20.76 2.26 14.00
C VAL A 117 20.80 1.52 15.34
N SER A 118 20.91 0.19 15.26
CA SER A 118 21.09 -0.68 16.42
C SER A 118 22.43 -0.39 17.11
N PRO A 119 22.45 -0.17 18.44
CA PRO A 119 23.64 0.26 19.16
C PRO A 119 24.79 -0.75 19.07
N TYR A 120 24.46 -2.04 19.16
CA TYR A 120 25.45 -3.13 19.23
C TYR A 120 25.84 -3.71 17.87
N THR A 121 24.94 -3.63 16.87
CA THR A 121 25.20 -4.26 15.56
C THR A 121 25.50 -3.27 14.45
N GLY A 122 25.22 -1.97 14.65
CA GLY A 122 25.39 -0.96 13.59
C GLY A 122 24.41 -1.13 12.43
N LYS A 123 23.47 -2.08 12.52
CA LYS A 123 22.45 -2.33 11.50
C LYS A 123 21.33 -1.31 11.60
N LEU A 124 20.88 -0.83 10.45
CA LEU A 124 19.70 0.03 10.33
C LEU A 124 18.44 -0.76 10.70
N TYR A 125 17.59 -0.17 11.54
CA TYR A 125 16.29 -0.75 11.86
C TYR A 125 15.36 -0.79 10.63
N GLY A 126 14.61 -1.88 10.51
CA GLY A 126 13.63 -2.06 9.45
C GLY A 126 12.39 -1.16 9.61
N ARG A 127 11.65 -1.02 8.51
CA ARG A 127 10.41 -0.21 8.46
C ARG A 127 9.34 -0.65 9.46
N ASN A 128 9.29 -1.93 9.79
CA ASN A 128 8.36 -2.48 10.79
C ASN A 128 8.60 -1.95 12.22
N ILE A 129 9.83 -1.50 12.51
CA ILE A 129 10.21 -0.87 13.78
C ILE A 129 10.10 0.66 13.65
N THR A 130 10.76 1.26 12.65
CA THR A 130 10.89 2.73 12.53
C THR A 130 9.59 3.44 12.12
N ARG A 131 8.63 2.72 11.53
CA ARG A 131 7.37 3.28 11.00
C ARG A 131 7.57 4.46 10.05
N LEU A 132 8.71 4.53 9.35
CA LEU A 132 8.94 5.49 8.29
C LEU A 132 8.17 5.12 7.01
N CYS A 133 7.85 6.13 6.20
CA CYS A 133 7.35 5.88 4.86
C CYS A 133 8.47 5.30 3.98
N ARG A 134 8.12 4.60 2.91
CA ARG A 134 9.09 3.93 2.02
C ARG A 134 10.14 4.90 1.49
N ARG A 135 9.70 6.08 1.02
CA ARG A 135 10.58 7.13 0.48
C ARG A 135 11.63 7.58 1.50
N GLN A 136 11.21 7.86 2.73
CA GLN A 136 12.10 8.32 3.79
C GLN A 136 13.05 7.21 4.27
N GLN A 137 12.60 5.95 4.28
CA GLN A 137 13.46 4.81 4.61
C GLN A 137 14.58 4.63 3.58
N GLU A 138 14.27 4.72 2.28
CA GLU A 138 15.25 4.63 1.19
C GLU A 138 16.25 5.80 1.25
N GLU A 139 15.76 7.01 1.52
CA GLU A 139 16.59 8.21 1.71
C GLU A 139 17.53 8.05 2.92
N LEU A 140 17.01 7.58 4.05
CA LEU A 140 17.77 7.29 5.26
C LEU A 140 18.90 6.28 5.02
N GLU A 141 18.62 5.18 4.31
CA GLU A 141 19.63 4.21 3.94
C GLU A 141 20.76 4.82 3.11
N GLN A 142 20.42 5.69 2.15
CA GLN A 142 21.42 6.37 1.32
C GLN A 142 22.26 7.34 2.16
N GLN A 143 21.66 8.10 3.07
CA GLN A 143 22.40 9.06 3.90
C GLN A 143 23.30 8.35 4.91
N ILE A 144 22.87 7.23 5.49
CA ILE A 144 23.72 6.41 6.37
C ILE A 144 24.89 5.83 5.59
N ARG A 145 24.64 5.25 4.40
CA ARG A 145 25.71 4.73 3.53
C ARG A 145 26.73 5.81 3.17
N LYS A 146 26.26 7.03 2.82
CA LYS A 146 27.11 8.20 2.56
C LYS A 146 27.90 8.62 3.80
N SER A 147 27.26 8.66 4.97
CA SER A 147 27.89 9.07 6.24
C SER A 147 29.01 8.12 6.64
N ILE A 148 28.78 6.81 6.50
CA ILE A 148 29.79 5.76 6.73
C ILE A 148 30.94 5.89 5.73
N ALA A 149 30.64 6.03 4.42
CA ALA A 149 31.66 6.16 3.39
C ALA A 149 32.53 7.41 3.56
N ALA A 150 31.95 8.51 4.05
CA ALA A 150 32.65 9.76 4.33
C ALA A 150 33.32 9.79 5.71
N GLY A 151 33.21 8.72 6.51
CA GLY A 151 33.87 8.61 7.82
C GLY A 151 33.20 9.40 8.96
N TYR A 152 31.99 9.92 8.76
CA TYR A 152 31.25 10.63 9.82
C TYR A 152 30.59 9.66 10.82
N MET A 153 30.20 8.46 10.38
CA MET A 153 29.48 7.47 11.19
C MET A 153 30.16 6.11 11.16
N ALA A 154 30.25 5.45 12.31
CA ALA A 154 30.79 4.10 12.43
C ALA A 154 29.84 3.04 11.83
N ALA A 155 30.41 2.03 11.15
CA ALA A 155 29.62 0.99 10.47
C ALA A 155 29.15 -0.16 11.37
N LYS A 156 29.95 -0.54 12.38
CA LYS A 156 29.75 -1.77 13.15
C LYS A 156 29.03 -1.56 14.49
N MET A 157 29.31 -0.46 15.16
CA MET A 157 28.71 -0.10 16.44
C MET A 157 28.38 1.38 16.47
N LYS A 158 27.37 1.76 17.23
CA LYS A 158 27.03 3.17 17.46
C LYS A 158 28.10 3.83 18.33
N SER A 159 28.39 5.11 18.10
CA SER A 159 29.33 5.86 18.94
C SER A 159 28.77 6.08 20.34
N LEU A 160 29.67 6.16 21.33
CA LEU A 160 29.32 6.25 22.74
C LEU A 160 28.54 7.53 23.07
N ASP A 161 28.86 8.64 22.39
CA ASP A 161 28.22 9.95 22.58
C ASP A 161 26.71 9.91 22.32
N PHE A 162 26.26 9.07 21.39
CA PHE A 162 24.86 8.98 20.98
C PHE A 162 24.09 7.84 21.67
N LEU A 163 24.72 7.06 22.55
CA LEU A 163 24.04 5.95 23.24
C LEU A 163 22.95 6.42 24.20
N LYS A 164 23.12 7.61 24.79
CA LYS A 164 22.23 8.19 25.79
C LYS A 164 21.10 9.05 25.19
N ASP A 165 21.05 9.18 23.87
CA ASP A 165 19.97 9.93 23.22
C ASP A 165 18.60 9.24 23.43
N PRO A 166 17.51 10.02 23.51
CA PRO A 166 16.16 9.46 23.67
C PRO A 166 15.79 8.57 22.47
N LYS A 167 15.32 7.36 22.75
CA LYS A 167 14.93 6.40 21.71
C LYS A 167 13.61 6.84 21.08
N LEU A 168 13.59 6.92 19.75
CA LEU A 168 12.38 7.20 18.99
C LEU A 168 11.47 5.97 18.84
N PHE A 169 12.04 4.77 18.96
CA PHE A 169 11.37 3.50 18.69
C PHE A 169 11.80 2.43 19.67
N ASP A 170 10.87 1.51 19.95
CA ASP A 170 11.15 0.31 20.72
C ASP A 170 11.35 -0.89 19.78
N PRO A 171 12.59 -1.40 19.63
CA PRO A 171 12.86 -2.53 18.76
C PRO A 171 12.24 -3.85 19.27
N SER A 172 11.85 -3.92 20.54
CA SER A 172 11.21 -5.10 21.14
C SER A 172 9.75 -5.28 20.75
N ASN A 173 9.07 -4.24 20.26
CA ASN A 173 7.65 -4.30 19.90
C ASN A 173 7.40 -3.85 18.45
N PRO A 174 7.85 -4.62 17.45
CA PRO A 174 7.64 -4.29 16.05
C PRO A 174 6.19 -4.60 15.61
N VAL A 175 5.66 -3.83 14.65
CA VAL A 175 4.29 -4.03 14.11
C VAL A 175 4.13 -5.39 13.42
N ARG A 176 5.22 -5.89 12.83
CA ARG A 176 5.31 -7.20 12.21
C ARG A 176 6.59 -7.86 12.72
N PRO A 177 6.59 -9.17 13.02
CA PRO A 177 7.79 -9.86 13.46
C PRO A 177 8.88 -9.74 12.40
N HIS A 178 10.13 -9.60 12.84
CA HIS A 178 11.31 -9.71 11.99
C HIS A 178 12.00 -11.05 12.21
N ASN A 179 12.77 -11.51 11.21
CA ASN A 179 13.37 -12.84 11.19
C ASN A 179 14.70 -12.97 11.97
N TYR A 180 14.89 -12.18 13.02
CA TYR A 180 16.14 -12.16 13.80
C TYR A 180 15.89 -11.68 15.24
#